data_AF-A0A370GN43-F1
#
_entry.id   AF-A0A370GN43-F1
#
_cell.length_a   1.000
_cell.length_b   1.000
_cell.length_c   1.000
_cell.angle_alpha   90.00
_cell.angle_beta   90.00
_cell.angle_gamma   90.00
#
_symmetry.space_group_name_H-M   'P 1'
#
loop_
_entity.id
_entity.type
_entity.pdbx_description
1 polymer ?
#
loop_
_entity_poly.entity_id
_entity_poly.type
_entity_poly.pdbx_seq_one_letter_code
_entity_poly.pdbx_strand_id
1 'polypeptide(L)'
;MKNYYHATAKLNLRSIRKFGLLTSQRQKNRYGLDYALDYEETYGSVEEGERYKKPLSIHITDSLKMAKEYQQMISEFYGVEAVILRIRLKSDSAIEIFQDPEEPRHSYYCEEVIPPTNISLYLPDHEASLFSTKKRHAHDVDKTSQDKSSLDFSINLS
;
A
#
# COMPACT_ATOMS: atom_id res chain seq x y z
N MET A 1 -7.34 11.02 -13.73
CA MET A 1 -6.27 10.58 -12.81
C MET A 1 -6.44 9.09 -12.58
N LYS A 2 -5.42 8.30 -12.87
CA LYS A 2 -5.45 6.83 -12.71
C LYS A 2 -4.65 6.46 -11.45
N ASN A 3 -5.11 5.43 -10.75
CA ASN A 3 -4.42 4.86 -9.60
C ASN A 3 -3.65 3.63 -10.04
N TYR A 4 -2.41 3.54 -9.55
CA TYR A 4 -1.58 2.36 -9.60
C TYR A 4 -1.08 2.05 -8.19
N TYR A 5 -0.51 0.87 -8.02
CA TYR A 5 -0.03 0.33 -6.77
C TYR A 5 1.36 -0.26 -6.97
N HIS A 6 2.21 -0.11 -5.96
CA HIS A 6 3.56 -0.67 -5.95
C HIS A 6 3.82 -1.24 -4.55
N ALA A 7 4.19 -2.51 -4.47
CA ALA A 7 4.60 -3.14 -3.23
C ALA A 7 6.11 -2.98 -3.05
N THR A 8 6.56 -2.65 -1.85
CA THR A 8 7.98 -2.48 -1.54
C THR A 8 8.25 -2.75 -0.06
N ALA A 9 9.50 -3.00 0.33
CA ALA A 9 9.86 -3.08 1.73
C ALA A 9 9.64 -1.75 2.47
N LYS A 10 9.12 -1.81 3.70
CA LYS A 10 8.79 -0.63 4.51
C LYS A 10 9.98 0.29 4.76
N LEU A 11 11.17 -0.27 4.88
CA LEU A 11 12.41 0.47 5.07
C LEU A 11 12.69 1.45 3.91
N ASN A 12 12.20 1.18 2.69
CA ASN A 12 12.39 2.02 1.50
C ASN A 12 11.60 3.32 1.58
N LEU A 13 10.60 3.40 2.46
CA LEU A 13 9.72 4.56 2.57
C LEU A 13 10.47 5.88 2.80
N ARG A 14 11.58 5.87 3.55
CA ARG A 14 12.36 7.10 3.80
C ARG A 14 12.96 7.65 2.52
N SER A 15 13.55 6.78 1.70
CA SER A 15 14.16 7.14 0.41
C SER A 15 13.10 7.57 -0.58
N ILE A 16 12.02 6.78 -0.71
CA ILE A 16 10.91 7.05 -1.63
C ILE A 16 10.22 8.38 -1.33
N ARG A 17 10.04 8.72 -0.04
CA ARG A 17 9.48 10.03 0.34
C ARG A 17 10.37 11.20 -0.07
N LYS A 18 11.69 11.00 -0.13
CA LYS A 18 12.66 12.04 -0.44
C LYS A 18 12.89 12.19 -1.95
N PHE A 19 12.97 11.08 -2.66
CA PHE A 19 13.45 11.04 -4.04
C PHE A 19 12.43 10.48 -5.04
N GLY A 20 11.39 9.81 -4.57
CA GLY A 20 10.42 9.11 -5.41
C GLY A 20 10.83 7.67 -5.65
N LEU A 21 10.20 7.03 -6.62
CA LEU A 21 10.66 5.75 -7.16
C LEU A 21 11.59 6.04 -8.32
N LEU A 22 12.82 5.53 -8.27
CA LEU A 22 13.85 5.78 -9.28
C LEU A 22 14.07 4.52 -10.14
N THR A 23 14.33 4.67 -11.44
CA THR A 23 14.69 3.52 -12.31
C THR A 23 16.13 3.06 -12.11
N SER A 24 17.03 3.99 -11.81
CA SER A 24 18.40 3.68 -11.35
C SER A 24 18.41 2.89 -10.05
N GLN A 25 17.28 2.82 -9.33
CA GLN A 25 17.16 1.97 -8.16
C GLN A 25 17.18 0.47 -8.46
N ARG A 26 17.12 0.07 -9.73
CA ARG A 26 16.98 -1.34 -10.12
C ARG A 26 18.17 -1.92 -10.88
N GLN A 27 19.33 -1.24 -10.92
CA GLN A 27 20.52 -1.79 -11.60
C GLN A 27 21.69 -2.10 -10.65
N LYS A 28 21.96 -3.42 -10.61
CA LYS A 28 23.14 -4.16 -10.12
C LYS A 28 23.14 -4.57 -8.64
N ASN A 29 23.16 -5.91 -8.48
CA ASN A 29 23.34 -6.77 -7.30
C ASN A 29 22.03 -7.23 -6.62
N ARG A 30 22.02 -8.49 -6.16
CA ARG A 30 21.16 -9.25 -5.21
C ARG A 30 20.31 -8.45 -4.19
N TYR A 31 20.50 -7.13 -4.05
CA TYR A 31 19.93 -6.25 -3.01
C TYR A 31 19.77 -4.73 -3.37
N GLY A 32 19.76 -4.27 -4.64
CA GLY A 32 19.52 -2.84 -4.96
C GLY A 32 18.03 -2.45 -4.89
N LEU A 33 17.52 -1.51 -4.06
CA LEU A 33 18.12 -0.38 -3.36
C LEU A 33 17.46 -0.02 -2.02
N ASP A 34 18.28 0.60 -1.14
CA ASP A 34 18.05 1.17 0.21
C ASP A 34 17.69 0.23 1.38
N TYR A 35 18.34 -0.94 1.36
CA TYR A 35 17.94 -2.32 1.60
C TYR A 35 17.07 -2.84 0.46
N ALA A 36 17.71 -3.63 -0.41
CA ALA A 36 17.31 -5.01 -0.65
C ALA A 36 15.82 -5.19 -0.45
N LEU A 37 15.01 -5.25 -1.51
CA LEU A 37 13.77 -6.04 -1.60
C LEU A 37 12.84 -5.44 -2.64
N ASP A 38 13.27 -5.53 -3.89
CA ASP A 38 12.41 -5.41 -5.03
C ASP A 38 12.87 -6.59 -5.90
N TYR A 39 12.00 -7.61 -6.02
CA TYR A 39 12.30 -8.98 -6.46
C TYR A 39 13.26 -9.08 -7.66
N GLU A 40 14.19 -10.03 -7.60
CA GLU A 40 15.03 -10.42 -8.73
C GLU A 40 14.17 -11.24 -9.70
N GLU A 41 14.09 -10.80 -10.95
CA GLU A 41 13.44 -11.56 -12.01
C GLU A 41 14.39 -12.66 -12.49
N THR A 42 14.28 -13.82 -11.85
CA THR A 42 14.94 -15.05 -12.30
C THR A 42 14.09 -15.75 -13.35
N TYR A 43 14.56 -15.73 -14.60
CA TYR A 43 13.96 -16.49 -15.71
C TYR A 43 14.49 -17.93 -15.73
N GLY A 44 13.65 -18.88 -16.13
CA GLY A 44 13.99 -20.31 -16.20
C GLY A 44 14.94 -20.65 -17.35
N SER A 45 15.11 -19.76 -18.33
CA SER A 45 16.03 -19.93 -19.46
C SER A 45 16.51 -18.59 -20.04
N VAL A 46 17.60 -18.62 -20.82
CA VAL A 46 18.10 -17.45 -21.56
C VAL A 46 17.07 -16.98 -22.61
N GLU A 47 16.38 -17.90 -23.26
CA GLU A 47 15.36 -17.61 -24.27
C GLU A 47 14.15 -16.87 -23.68
N GLU A 48 13.75 -17.25 -22.46
CA GLU A 48 12.71 -16.58 -21.70
C GLU A 48 13.15 -15.17 -21.27
N GLY A 49 14.39 -15.03 -20.79
CA GLY A 49 14.95 -13.73 -20.43
C GLY A 49 15.10 -12.78 -21.61
N GLU A 50 15.44 -13.26 -22.80
CA GLU A 50 15.49 -12.42 -24.01
C GLU A 50 14.09 -12.06 -24.53
N ARG A 51 13.09 -12.94 -24.35
CA ARG A 51 11.70 -12.66 -24.73
C ARG A 51 11.06 -11.55 -23.90
N TYR A 52 11.33 -11.54 -22.60
CA TYR A 52 10.74 -10.61 -21.65
C TYR A 52 11.66 -9.47 -21.23
N LYS A 53 12.78 -9.33 -21.93
CA LYS A 53 13.79 -8.31 -21.68
C LYS A 53 13.16 -6.93 -21.68
N LYS A 54 13.20 -6.26 -20.53
CA LYS A 54 12.77 -4.89 -20.35
C LYS A 54 13.93 -4.02 -19.88
N PRO A 55 13.90 -2.71 -20.19
CA PRO A 55 14.85 -1.76 -19.63
C PRO A 55 14.69 -1.68 -18.11
N LEU A 56 15.56 -0.90 -17.47
CA LEU A 56 15.36 -0.55 -16.08
C LEU A 56 14.03 0.15 -15.87
N SER A 57 13.18 -0.45 -15.06
CA SER A 57 11.83 0.06 -14.90
C SER A 57 11.30 -0.08 -13.49
N ILE A 58 10.34 0.77 -13.16
CA ILE A 58 9.54 0.68 -11.93
C ILE A 58 8.27 -0.11 -12.27
N HIS A 59 8.04 -1.22 -11.55
CA HIS A 59 6.83 -2.03 -11.73
C HIS A 59 5.69 -1.48 -10.90
N ILE A 60 4.54 -1.32 -11.55
CA ILE A 60 3.31 -0.86 -10.93
C ILE A 60 2.14 -1.69 -11.44
N THR A 61 1.12 -1.89 -10.62
CA THR A 61 -0.10 -2.60 -11.00
C THR A 61 -1.34 -1.72 -10.79
N ASP A 62 -2.36 -1.85 -11.62
CA ASP A 62 -3.67 -1.22 -11.35
C ASP A 62 -4.59 -2.11 -10.50
N SER A 63 -4.12 -3.28 -10.06
CA SER A 63 -4.82 -4.22 -9.20
C SER A 63 -4.27 -4.21 -7.78
N LEU A 64 -5.09 -3.75 -6.82
CA LEU A 64 -4.73 -3.83 -5.40
C LEU A 64 -4.55 -5.29 -4.94
N LYS A 65 -5.29 -6.23 -5.53
CA LYS A 65 -5.13 -7.66 -5.22
C LYS A 65 -3.71 -8.13 -5.56
N MET A 66 -3.24 -7.81 -6.76
CA MET A 66 -1.90 -8.15 -7.22
C MET A 66 -0.82 -7.45 -6.38
N ALA A 67 -1.03 -6.19 -6.01
CA ALA A 67 -0.12 -5.49 -5.10
C ALA A 67 -0.01 -6.16 -3.73
N LYS A 68 -1.11 -6.74 -3.20
CA LYS A 68 -1.07 -7.52 -1.95
C LYS A 68 -0.33 -8.84 -2.12
N GLU A 69 -0.49 -9.52 -3.26
CA GLU A 69 0.27 -10.74 -3.58
C GLU A 69 1.78 -10.44 -3.62
N TYR A 70 2.20 -9.35 -4.26
CA TYR A 70 3.60 -8.90 -4.23
C TYR A 70 4.08 -8.48 -2.85
N GLN A 71 3.27 -7.76 -2.08
CA GLN A 71 3.60 -7.41 -0.69
C GLN A 71 3.87 -8.66 0.15
N GLN A 72 3.04 -9.69 0.01
CA GLN A 72 3.23 -10.97 0.70
C GLN A 72 4.51 -11.66 0.23
N MET A 73 4.74 -11.77 -1.08
CA MET A 73 5.96 -12.36 -1.65
C MET A 73 7.24 -11.67 -1.16
N ILE A 74 7.25 -10.33 -1.15
CA ILE A 74 8.36 -9.53 -0.62
C ILE A 74 8.57 -9.84 0.87
N SER A 75 7.49 -9.92 1.64
CA SER A 75 7.59 -10.18 3.08
C SER A 75 8.12 -11.59 3.38
N GLU A 76 7.63 -12.60 2.65
CA GLU A 76 7.96 -14.01 2.86
C GLU A 76 9.37 -14.36 2.38
N PHE A 77 9.70 -14.00 1.13
CA PHE A 77 10.97 -14.40 0.51
C PHE A 77 12.18 -13.82 1.24
N TYR A 78 11.98 -12.70 1.91
CA TYR A 78 13.07 -11.91 2.46
C TYR A 78 12.95 -11.61 3.96
N GLY A 79 11.84 -11.98 4.59
CA GLY A 79 11.66 -11.85 6.03
C GLY A 79 11.62 -10.40 6.54
N VAL A 80 11.04 -9.47 5.78
CA VAL A 80 10.87 -8.06 6.22
C VAL A 80 9.41 -7.61 6.12
N GLU A 81 9.07 -6.51 6.78
CA GLU A 81 7.76 -5.88 6.60
C GLU A 81 7.69 -5.18 5.23
N ALA A 82 6.74 -5.57 4.38
CA ALA A 82 6.43 -4.88 3.14
C ALA A 82 5.18 -4.01 3.25
N VAL A 83 5.09 -2.98 2.43
CA VAL A 83 3.98 -2.02 2.36
C VAL A 83 3.54 -1.83 0.92
N ILE A 84 2.32 -1.30 0.74
CA ILE A 84 1.80 -0.91 -0.57
C ILE A 84 1.81 0.62 -0.66
N LEU A 85 2.35 1.12 -1.76
CA LEU A 85 2.25 2.51 -2.18
C LEU A 85 1.10 2.65 -3.17
N ARG A 86 0.33 3.73 -3.03
CA ARG A 86 -0.62 4.20 -4.04
C ARG A 86 0.05 5.30 -4.85
N ILE A 87 0.08 5.08 -6.16
CA ILE A 87 0.66 5.98 -7.15
C ILE A 87 -0.48 6.62 -7.94
N ARG A 88 -0.54 7.94 -7.99
CA ARG A 88 -1.57 8.69 -8.71
C ARG A 88 -0.94 9.43 -9.88
N LEU A 89 -1.23 8.96 -11.09
CA LEU A 89 -0.75 9.58 -12.32
C LEU A 89 -1.89 10.30 -13.03
N LYS A 90 -1.61 11.51 -13.50
CA LYS A 90 -2.53 12.23 -14.37
C LYS A 90 -2.38 11.75 -15.81
N SER A 91 -3.42 11.93 -16.61
CA SER A 91 -3.42 11.52 -18.02
C SER A 91 -2.46 12.35 -18.88
N ASP A 92 -2.09 13.55 -18.41
CA ASP A 92 -1.13 14.47 -19.00
C ASP A 92 0.26 14.40 -18.32
N SER A 93 0.52 13.36 -17.53
CA SER A 93 1.83 13.16 -16.90
C SER A 93 2.87 12.89 -17.98
N ALA A 94 4.05 13.49 -17.85
CA ALA A 94 5.22 13.16 -18.68
C ALA A 94 5.85 11.79 -18.32
N ILE A 95 5.11 10.94 -17.59
CA ILE A 95 5.54 9.60 -17.18
C ILE A 95 4.78 8.63 -18.06
N GLU A 96 5.49 7.94 -18.94
CA GLU A 96 4.91 6.96 -19.86
C GLU A 96 4.80 5.60 -19.16
N ILE A 97 3.63 4.97 -19.29
CA ILE A 97 3.33 3.66 -18.69
C ILE A 97 3.17 2.63 -19.79
N PHE A 98 3.98 1.59 -19.74
CA PHE A 98 3.97 0.48 -20.68
C PHE A 98 3.34 -0.75 -20.06
N GLN A 99 2.68 -1.58 -20.87
CA GLN A 99 2.19 -2.88 -20.42
C GLN A 99 3.36 -3.82 -20.16
N ASP A 100 3.36 -4.51 -19.02
CA ASP A 100 4.39 -5.51 -18.72
C ASP A 100 4.26 -6.71 -19.67
N PRO A 101 5.32 -7.09 -20.41
CA PRO A 101 5.27 -8.20 -21.35
C PRO A 101 5.14 -9.58 -20.67
N GLU A 102 5.50 -9.69 -19.38
CA GLU A 102 5.43 -10.96 -18.63
C GLU A 102 4.02 -11.26 -18.13
N GLU A 103 3.33 -10.24 -17.66
CA GLU A 103 1.97 -10.33 -17.15
C GLU A 103 1.11 -9.26 -17.84
N PRO A 104 0.52 -9.56 -19.01
CA PRO A 104 -0.17 -8.57 -19.84
C PRO A 104 -1.51 -8.11 -19.26
N ARG A 105 -1.85 -8.54 -18.04
CA ARG A 105 -3.05 -8.14 -17.32
C ARG A 105 -2.68 -7.43 -16.04
N HIS A 106 -3.08 -6.18 -15.92
CA HIS A 106 -2.92 -5.36 -14.70
C HIS A 106 -1.49 -5.07 -14.25
N SER A 107 -0.45 -5.60 -14.91
CA SER A 107 0.95 -5.25 -14.62
C SER A 107 1.49 -4.26 -15.64
N TYR A 108 2.23 -3.27 -15.18
CA TYR A 108 2.79 -2.22 -16.01
C TYR A 108 4.18 -1.83 -15.51
N TYR A 109 4.92 -1.13 -16.35
CA TYR A 109 6.20 -0.55 -15.97
C TYR A 109 6.36 0.87 -16.51
N CYS A 110 7.24 1.65 -15.89
CA CYS A 110 7.69 2.93 -16.41
C CYS A 110 9.21 3.07 -16.30
N GLU A 111 9.78 3.83 -17.23
CA GLU A 111 11.23 4.05 -17.34
C GLU A 111 11.67 5.39 -16.73
N GLU A 112 10.71 6.26 -16.37
CA GLU A 112 11.00 7.51 -15.68
C GLU A 112 10.80 7.41 -14.17
N VAL A 113 11.42 8.35 -13.47
CA VAL A 113 11.22 8.57 -12.04
C VAL A 113 9.75 8.91 -11.76
N ILE A 114 9.15 8.21 -10.78
CA ILE A 114 7.86 8.62 -10.22
C ILE A 114 8.14 9.56 -9.04
N PRO A 115 7.80 10.85 -9.12
CA PRO A 115 8.15 11.82 -8.09
C PRO A 115 7.37 11.56 -6.79
N PRO A 116 7.93 11.95 -5.62
CA PRO A 116 7.26 11.78 -4.32
C PRO A 116 5.84 12.35 -4.27
N THR A 117 5.58 13.43 -5.02
CA THR A 117 4.26 14.09 -5.09
C THR A 117 3.15 13.19 -5.62
N ASN A 118 3.50 12.14 -6.35
CA ASN A 118 2.54 11.21 -6.94
C ASN A 118 2.36 9.95 -6.08
N ILE A 119 3.07 9.85 -4.95
CA ILE A 119 3.19 8.64 -4.14
C ILE A 119 2.58 8.89 -2.77
N SER A 120 1.76 7.95 -2.31
CA SER A 120 1.19 7.93 -0.96
C SER A 120 1.22 6.52 -0.40
N LEU A 121 1.30 6.37 0.92
CA LEU A 121 1.16 5.06 1.56
C LEU A 121 -0.30 4.60 1.45
N TYR A 122 -0.54 3.37 1.00
CA TYR A 122 -1.88 2.77 1.04
C TYR A 122 -2.16 2.29 2.47
N LEU A 123 -3.18 2.87 3.11
CA LEU A 123 -3.65 2.50 4.44
C LEU A 123 -5.00 1.78 4.30
N PRO A 124 -5.08 0.46 4.53
CA PRO A 124 -6.32 -0.32 4.38
C PRO A 124 -7.48 0.23 5.24
N ASP A 125 -7.17 0.76 6.43
CA ASP A 125 -8.18 1.11 7.44
C ASP A 125 -8.65 2.57 7.39
N HIS A 126 -8.05 3.41 6.55
CA HIS A 126 -8.44 4.83 6.44
C HIS A 126 -9.57 5.08 5.44
N GLU A 127 -9.82 4.15 4.51
CA GLU A 127 -10.98 4.23 3.60
C GLU A 127 -12.26 3.69 4.24
N ALA A 128 -12.18 2.77 5.23
CA ALA A 128 -13.35 2.30 6.00
C ALA A 128 -13.90 3.37 6.99
N SER A 129 -13.02 4.21 7.53
CA SER A 129 -13.39 5.29 8.46
C SER A 129 -14.20 6.43 7.81
N LEU A 130 -13.95 6.70 6.52
CA LEU A 130 -14.64 7.76 5.77
C LEU A 130 -16.07 7.40 5.33
N PHE A 131 -16.43 6.11 5.33
CA PHE A 131 -17.80 5.65 5.04
C PHE A 131 -18.61 5.29 6.30
N SER A 132 -17.99 5.30 7.49
CA SER A 132 -18.66 4.94 8.75
C SER A 132 -19.23 6.13 9.55
N THR A 133 -19.14 7.38 9.09
CA THR A 133 -19.59 8.56 9.86
C THR A 133 -20.87 9.25 9.34
N LYS A 134 -21.68 8.57 8.51
CA LYS A 134 -23.06 9.01 8.19
C LYS A 134 -24.11 7.95 8.55
N LYS A 135 -24.40 7.84 9.85
CA LYS A 135 -25.61 7.33 10.54
C LYS A 135 -25.12 6.92 11.93
N ARG A 136 -25.42 7.59 13.04
CA ARG A 136 -26.70 8.16 13.49
C ARG A 136 -26.42 9.26 14.52
N HIS A 137 -26.84 10.49 14.23
CA HIS A 137 -27.23 11.44 15.27
C HIS A 137 -28.65 11.87 14.92
N ALA A 138 -29.62 11.31 15.62
CA ALA A 138 -30.96 11.86 15.85
C ALA A 138 -31.76 10.84 16.68
N HIS A 139 -31.54 10.84 17.99
CA HIS A 139 -32.63 11.09 18.94
C HIS A 139 -32.05 11.10 20.35
N ASP A 140 -31.70 12.30 20.80
CA ASP A 140 -31.70 12.62 22.22
C ASP A 140 -33.15 12.79 22.71
N VAL A 141 -33.24 12.68 24.03
CA VAL A 141 -34.15 13.35 24.97
C VAL A 141 -35.28 12.50 25.59
N ASP A 142 -34.97 12.15 26.85
CA ASP A 142 -35.79 12.06 28.07
C ASP A 142 -36.91 11.01 28.21
N LYS A 143 -36.83 10.25 29.31
CA LYS A 143 -37.49 10.63 30.59
C LYS A 143 -37.14 9.67 31.75
N THR A 144 -36.65 10.26 32.85
CA THR A 144 -36.95 9.99 34.29
C THR A 144 -37.00 8.53 34.77
N SER A 145 -36.12 8.03 35.63
CA SER A 145 -35.95 8.33 37.09
C SER A 145 -37.20 8.04 37.93
N GLN A 146 -36.97 7.38 39.09
CA GLN A 146 -37.91 6.78 40.06
C GLN A 146 -38.25 5.32 39.71
N ASP A 147 -38.02 4.31 40.56
CA ASP A 147 -38.33 4.26 41.98
C ASP A 147 -37.42 3.25 42.74
N LYS A 148 -37.00 3.60 43.96
CA LYS A 148 -36.28 2.71 44.89
C LYS A 148 -37.12 2.55 46.15
N SER A 149 -37.71 1.37 46.36
CA SER A 149 -38.40 1.01 47.58
C SER A 149 -37.41 0.48 48.63
N SER A 150 -37.19 1.31 49.66
CA SER A 150 -37.14 1.00 51.10
C SER A 150 -36.71 -0.39 51.58
N LEU A 151 -35.69 -0.41 52.45
CA LEU A 151 -35.72 -1.15 53.71
C LEU A 151 -34.69 -0.56 54.70
N ASP A 152 -35.23 0.11 55.72
CA ASP A 152 -34.57 0.54 56.95
C ASP A 152 -34.09 -0.66 57.79
N PHE A 153 -33.01 -0.50 58.57
CA PHE A 153 -33.06 -0.62 60.04
C PHE A 153 -31.73 -0.20 60.71
N SER A 154 -31.79 0.96 61.37
CA SER A 154 -31.34 1.28 62.74
C SER A 154 -29.94 0.85 63.22
N ILE A 155 -29.10 1.87 63.44
CA ILE A 155 -27.91 1.86 64.30
C ILE A 155 -28.35 2.14 65.74
N ASN A 156 -27.83 1.39 66.72
CA ASN A 156 -27.83 1.81 68.12
C ASN A 156 -26.42 1.64 68.70
N LEU A 157 -25.86 2.76 69.17
CA LEU A 157 -24.60 2.88 69.90
C LEU A 157 -24.90 2.83 71.39
N SER A 158 -24.25 1.93 72.12
CA SER A 158 -23.91 2.03 73.55
C SER A 158 -22.81 1.02 73.86
#